data_AF-A0A8J2HUD3-F1
#
_entry.id   AF-A0A8J2HUD3-F1
#
_cell.length_a   1.000
_cell.length_b   1.000
_cell.length_c   1.000
_cell.angle_alpha   90.00
_cell.angle_beta   90.00
_cell.angle_gamma   90.00
#
_symmetry.space_group_name_H-M   'P 1'
#
loop_
_entity.id
_entity.type
_entity.pdbx_description
1 polymer ?
#
loop_
_entity_poly.entity_id
_entity_poly.type
_entity_poly.pdbx_seq_one_letter_code
_entity_poly.pdbx_strand_id
1 'polypeptide(L)'
;MTNATENCLLNTGLLVLYIIYLQSVIAESKIESASDLEREFADKPTRSFRCCARHEKKIGVGYGKYKIFCVSGEVISIDSGHCRRVCPRHASDDPGDVSKPAVQRCPPRSQCHPRSSRMERISTLQGVKIVEVVDSCDCWHESPCSRTSFEQLVHAGTPYQVAVDVGLCLGTCSKALGCRPFKNGTVSIKGPNGDEIYQVIQECGCANSCHRMERIESILDYSQLEIKRGSNTSDVKPLIRHINVGHCDGSCPGNHTEKTCLLRDKKNPARCLAGLYSKQYKCTPVRFKVHEYRTRRGSKREIIEITSCACV
;
A
#
# COMPACT_ATOMS: atom_id res chain seq x y z
N MET A 1 -19.47 -76.94 6.31
CA MET A 1 -20.63 -77.41 5.53
C MET A 1 -21.50 -76.18 5.30
N THR A 2 -21.80 -75.62 4.14
CA THR A 2 -21.65 -75.95 2.71
C THR A 2 -21.85 -74.64 1.92
N ASN A 3 -21.22 -74.56 0.75
CA ASN A 3 -21.32 -73.50 -0.27
C ASN A 3 -22.68 -73.44 -0.98
N ALA A 4 -22.95 -72.31 -1.66
CA ALA A 4 -23.43 -72.11 -3.05
C ALA A 4 -24.39 -70.89 -3.11
N THR A 5 -24.06 -69.74 -3.71
CA THR A 5 -24.06 -69.34 -5.14
C THR A 5 -25.41 -69.43 -5.87
N GLU A 6 -25.83 -68.27 -6.41
CA GLU A 6 -26.44 -68.01 -7.76
C GLU A 6 -27.75 -67.19 -7.88
N ASN A 7 -27.73 -66.35 -8.94
CA ASN A 7 -28.80 -65.66 -9.69
C ASN A 7 -29.33 -64.33 -9.10
N CYS A 8 -28.95 -63.13 -9.58
CA CYS A 8 -29.00 -62.56 -10.95
C CYS A 8 -30.38 -62.68 -11.62
N LEU A 9 -31.19 -61.62 -11.54
CA LEU A 9 -31.88 -60.91 -12.67
C LEU A 9 -33.16 -60.18 -12.23
N LEU A 10 -33.42 -59.07 -12.94
CA LEU A 10 -34.63 -58.23 -13.01
C LEU A 10 -34.94 -57.28 -11.84
N ASN A 11 -34.62 -55.98 -12.02
CA ASN A 11 -35.66 -54.98 -12.30
C ASN A 11 -35.09 -53.61 -12.74
N THR A 12 -34.45 -53.57 -13.91
CA THR A 12 -34.02 -52.31 -14.55
C THR A 12 -35.17 -51.55 -15.22
N GLY A 13 -36.38 -52.12 -15.30
CA GLY A 13 -37.56 -51.49 -15.92
C GLY A 13 -38.25 -50.43 -15.04
N LEU A 14 -38.26 -50.61 -13.70
CA LEU A 14 -38.93 -49.67 -12.79
C LEU A 14 -38.19 -48.34 -12.61
N LEU A 15 -36.85 -48.37 -12.70
CA LEU A 15 -36.01 -47.20 -12.51
C LEU A 15 -36.04 -46.24 -13.72
N VAL A 16 -36.17 -46.79 -14.93
CA VAL A 16 -36.29 -45.99 -16.17
C VAL A 16 -37.67 -45.33 -16.25
N LEU A 17 -38.74 -46.02 -15.87
CA LEU A 17 -40.10 -45.45 -15.82
C LEU A 17 -40.21 -44.33 -14.78
N TYR A 18 -39.52 -44.43 -13.64
CA TYR A 18 -39.50 -43.37 -12.62
C TYR A 18 -38.75 -42.11 -13.11
N ILE A 19 -37.66 -42.27 -13.85
CA ILE A 19 -36.92 -41.14 -14.45
C ILE A 19 -37.72 -40.48 -15.58
N ILE A 20 -38.43 -41.26 -16.41
CA ILE A 20 -39.30 -40.71 -17.47
C ILE A 20 -40.51 -39.98 -16.86
N TYR A 21 -41.11 -40.51 -15.78
CA TYR A 21 -42.20 -39.84 -15.07
C TYR A 21 -41.75 -38.49 -14.48
N LEU A 22 -40.56 -38.44 -13.84
CA LEU A 22 -39.97 -37.19 -13.34
C LEU A 22 -39.63 -36.19 -14.45
N GLN A 23 -39.20 -36.65 -15.63
CA GLN A 23 -38.96 -35.77 -16.78
C GLN A 23 -40.26 -35.27 -17.43
N SER A 24 -41.34 -36.05 -17.39
CA SER A 24 -42.66 -35.60 -17.87
C SER A 24 -43.33 -34.58 -16.94
N VAL A 25 -43.13 -34.66 -15.63
CA VAL A 25 -43.67 -33.68 -14.66
C VAL A 25 -42.95 -32.33 -14.75
N ILE A 26 -41.71 -32.29 -15.24
CA ILE A 26 -40.94 -31.05 -15.44
C ILE A 26 -41.27 -30.38 -16.79
N ALA A 27 -42.03 -31.03 -17.68
CA ALA A 27 -42.29 -30.56 -19.04
C ALA A 27 -43.59 -29.75 -19.24
N GLU A 28 -44.40 -29.52 -18.19
CA GLU A 28 -45.67 -28.78 -18.30
C GLU A 28 -45.72 -27.38 -17.66
N SER A 29 -44.64 -26.86 -17.07
CA SER A 29 -44.54 -25.43 -16.76
C SER A 29 -43.80 -24.69 -17.88
N LYS A 30 -44.52 -24.51 -18.99
CA LYS A 30 -44.12 -23.61 -20.08
C LYS A 30 -43.82 -22.22 -19.52
N ILE A 31 -42.60 -21.79 -19.85
CA ILE A 31 -42.03 -20.46 -19.81
C ILE A 31 -43.04 -19.44 -20.37
N GLU A 32 -43.70 -18.70 -19.49
CA GLU A 32 -44.28 -17.40 -19.80
C GLU A 32 -43.21 -16.33 -19.54
N SER A 33 -42.66 -15.81 -20.64
CA SER A 33 -42.13 -14.46 -20.81
C SER A 33 -41.46 -13.80 -19.59
N ALA A 34 -40.19 -14.14 -19.38
CA ALA A 34 -39.22 -13.36 -18.61
C ALA A 34 -38.83 -12.04 -19.31
N SER A 35 -39.80 -11.28 -19.83
CA SER A 35 -39.58 -10.02 -20.57
C SER A 35 -40.36 -8.81 -20.05
N ASP A 36 -41.27 -9.00 -19.10
CA ASP A 36 -42.07 -7.88 -18.53
C ASP A 36 -41.72 -7.55 -17.06
N LEU A 37 -41.04 -8.44 -16.33
CA LEU A 37 -40.52 -8.13 -14.98
C LEU A 37 -39.17 -7.36 -15.02
N GLU A 38 -38.50 -7.31 -16.17
CA GLU A 38 -37.28 -6.52 -16.39
C GLU A 38 -37.56 -5.07 -16.82
N ARG A 39 -38.81 -4.72 -17.12
CA ARG A 39 -39.20 -3.34 -17.50
C ARG A 39 -39.74 -2.48 -16.36
N GLU A 40 -39.90 -3.03 -15.16
CA GLU A 40 -40.28 -2.28 -13.96
C GLU A 40 -39.13 -2.12 -12.95
N PHE A 41 -37.89 -2.30 -13.40
CA PHE A 41 -36.67 -1.89 -12.69
C PHE A 41 -35.82 -0.88 -13.47
N ALA A 42 -36.35 -0.35 -14.58
CA ALA A 42 -35.64 0.56 -15.47
C ALA A 42 -35.91 2.05 -15.23
N ASP A 43 -36.61 2.44 -14.16
CA ASP A 43 -36.74 3.86 -13.77
C ASP A 43 -36.90 4.08 -12.26
N LYS A 44 -35.93 3.58 -11.49
CA LYS A 44 -35.59 4.23 -10.22
C LYS A 44 -34.22 4.86 -10.42
N PRO A 45 -34.02 6.17 -10.17
CA PRO A 45 -32.69 6.72 -10.14
C PRO A 45 -31.99 5.96 -9.02
N THR A 46 -31.06 5.06 -9.37
CA THR A 46 -30.12 4.50 -8.41
C THR A 46 -29.39 5.69 -7.81
N ARG A 47 -29.91 6.21 -6.69
CA ARG A 47 -29.22 7.16 -5.82
C ARG A 47 -28.06 6.38 -5.22
N SER A 48 -27.02 6.16 -6.02
CA SER A 48 -25.73 5.69 -5.54
C SER A 48 -25.19 6.84 -4.68
N PHE A 49 -25.50 6.82 -3.39
CA PHE A 49 -24.96 7.81 -2.48
C PHE A 49 -23.43 7.66 -2.49
N ARG A 50 -22.75 8.73 -2.89
CA ARG A 50 -21.29 8.76 -3.01
C ARG A 50 -20.71 9.28 -1.71
N CYS A 51 -20.47 8.39 -0.76
CA CYS A 51 -19.80 8.73 0.50
C CYS A 51 -18.42 8.09 0.57
N CYS A 52 -17.59 8.52 1.52
CA CYS A 52 -16.31 7.88 1.84
C CYS A 52 -16.42 7.21 3.20
N ALA A 53 -16.20 5.90 3.24
CA ALA A 53 -16.31 5.13 4.46
C ALA A 53 -15.19 4.09 4.57
N ARG A 54 -14.87 3.71 5.81
CA ARG A 54 -13.99 2.58 6.11
C ARG A 54 -14.75 1.28 5.90
N HIS A 55 -14.15 0.35 5.18
CA HIS A 55 -14.64 -1.01 4.96
C HIS A 55 -13.66 -1.99 5.56
N GLU A 56 -14.17 -3.14 6.00
CA GLU A 56 -13.35 -4.21 6.55
C GLU A 56 -12.43 -4.81 5.49
N LYS A 57 -11.19 -5.06 5.89
CA LYS A 57 -10.18 -5.80 5.12
C LYS A 57 -9.40 -6.72 6.03
N LYS A 58 -9.80 -7.98 6.06
CA LYS A 58 -9.07 -9.00 6.81
C LYS A 58 -7.76 -9.33 6.11
N ILE A 59 -6.66 -9.18 6.83
CA ILE A 59 -5.33 -9.64 6.42
C ILE A 59 -4.83 -10.69 7.40
N GLY A 60 -4.21 -11.75 6.88
CA GLY A 60 -3.57 -12.79 7.69
C GLY A 60 -2.18 -12.33 8.13
N VAL A 61 -1.94 -12.24 9.43
CA VAL A 61 -0.69 -11.68 9.98
C VAL A 61 0.27 -12.78 10.44
N GLY A 62 -0.21 -13.99 10.70
CA GLY A 62 0.60 -15.16 11.03
C GLY A 62 -0.15 -16.13 11.94
N TYR A 63 0.53 -17.15 12.44
CA TYR A 63 -0.07 -18.11 13.36
C TYR A 63 0.02 -17.61 14.81
N GLY A 64 -1.01 -17.91 15.61
CA GLY A 64 -1.12 -17.45 16.99
C GLY A 64 -0.22 -18.18 17.98
N LYS A 65 0.27 -17.43 18.97
CA LYS A 65 1.01 -17.96 20.12
C LYS A 65 0.02 -18.10 21.28
N TYR A 66 -0.30 -19.35 21.64
CA TYR A 66 -1.08 -19.84 22.81
C TYR A 66 -2.59 -20.15 22.64
N LYS A 67 -2.88 -21.45 22.74
CA LYS A 67 -3.52 -22.02 23.94
C LYS A 67 -2.62 -23.17 24.44
N ILE A 68 -2.34 -23.20 25.74
CA ILE A 68 -1.49 -24.18 26.43
C ILE A 68 -1.76 -25.60 25.87
N PHE A 69 -0.75 -26.21 25.23
CA PHE A 69 -0.74 -27.56 24.61
C PHE A 69 -1.44 -27.83 23.26
N CYS A 70 -1.70 -26.84 22.39
CA CYS A 70 -1.91 -27.11 20.94
C CYS A 70 -1.51 -25.87 20.12
N VAL A 71 -0.60 -26.01 19.16
CA VAL A 71 -0.42 -24.99 18.11
C VAL A 71 -1.69 -24.99 17.27
N SER A 72 -2.61 -24.06 17.53
CA SER A 72 -3.71 -23.83 16.61
C SER A 72 -3.09 -23.36 15.30
N GLY A 73 -3.16 -24.17 14.25
CA GLY A 73 -2.77 -23.80 12.88
C GLY A 73 -3.64 -22.70 12.27
N GLU A 74 -4.34 -21.93 13.10
CA GLU A 74 -5.24 -20.86 12.71
C GLU A 74 -4.47 -19.56 12.50
N VAL A 75 -4.68 -18.96 11.34
CA VAL A 75 -4.06 -17.69 10.96
C VAL A 75 -4.79 -16.57 11.70
N ILE A 76 -4.06 -15.78 12.48
CA ILE A 76 -4.56 -14.53 13.05
C ILE A 76 -4.94 -13.60 11.90
N SER A 77 -6.23 -13.36 11.74
CA SER A 77 -6.79 -12.39 10.80
C SER A 77 -7.09 -11.07 11.51
N ILE A 78 -6.63 -9.96 10.95
CA ILE A 78 -6.87 -8.62 11.50
C ILE A 78 -7.49 -7.75 10.44
N ASP A 79 -8.46 -6.93 10.85
CA ASP A 79 -9.08 -5.94 10.00
C ASP A 79 -8.17 -4.71 9.86
N SER A 80 -7.37 -4.65 8.80
CA SER A 80 -6.56 -3.48 8.49
C SER A 80 -7.41 -2.28 8.05
N GLY A 81 -8.65 -2.53 7.62
CA GLY A 81 -9.52 -1.57 6.99
C GLY A 81 -9.00 -1.07 5.63
N HIS A 82 -9.90 -0.52 4.83
CA HIS A 82 -9.56 0.36 3.70
C HIS A 82 -10.71 1.32 3.41
N CYS A 83 -10.40 2.47 2.82
CA CYS A 83 -11.41 3.47 2.48
C CYS A 83 -12.03 3.18 1.10
N ARG A 84 -13.36 3.21 1.01
CA ARG A 84 -14.09 3.10 -0.27
C ARG A 84 -15.10 4.22 -0.43
N ARG A 85 -15.31 4.60 -1.68
CA ARG A 85 -16.36 5.54 -2.10
C ARG A 85 -17.75 4.86 -2.19
N VAL A 86 -18.09 4.04 -1.20
CA VAL A 86 -19.32 3.22 -1.17
C VAL A 86 -19.89 3.25 0.24
N CYS A 87 -21.20 3.45 0.37
CA CYS A 87 -21.84 3.55 1.67
C CYS A 87 -22.05 2.18 2.31
N PRO A 88 -21.72 2.00 3.61
CA PRO A 88 -21.80 0.71 4.27
C PRO A 88 -23.21 0.12 4.39
N ARG A 89 -24.30 0.91 4.24
CA ARG A 89 -25.72 0.50 4.14
C ARG A 89 -26.61 1.70 3.79
N HIS A 90 -27.87 1.46 3.39
CA HIS A 90 -28.82 2.48 2.94
C HIS A 90 -29.08 3.53 4.03
N ALA A 91 -28.87 4.80 3.70
CA ALA A 91 -29.00 5.95 4.60
C ALA A 91 -30.44 6.25 5.08
N SER A 92 -31.38 5.34 4.86
CA SER A 92 -32.82 5.53 5.11
C SER A 92 -33.28 4.93 6.45
N ASP A 93 -32.50 4.02 7.06
CA ASP A 93 -32.94 3.23 8.22
C ASP A 93 -32.11 3.45 9.50
N ASP A 94 -31.27 4.49 9.57
CA ASP A 94 -30.42 4.73 10.74
C ASP A 94 -30.72 6.09 11.38
N PRO A 95 -31.33 6.16 12.59
CA PRO A 95 -31.56 7.41 13.30
C PRO A 95 -30.27 8.07 13.80
N GLY A 96 -29.10 7.46 13.57
CA GLY A 96 -27.80 8.03 13.86
C GLY A 96 -27.51 8.08 15.36
N ASP A 97 -26.36 7.56 15.76
CA ASP A 97 -25.79 7.88 17.07
C ASP A 97 -25.37 9.36 17.05
N VAL A 98 -25.86 10.17 18.01
CA VAL A 98 -25.52 11.60 18.15
C VAL A 98 -24.00 11.80 18.30
N SER A 99 -23.28 10.76 18.73
CA SER A 99 -21.83 10.73 18.88
C SER A 99 -21.06 10.53 17.57
N LYS A 100 -21.73 10.03 16.50
CA LYS A 100 -21.10 9.67 15.22
C LYS A 100 -22.09 9.87 14.05
N PRO A 101 -21.95 10.92 13.22
CA PRO A 101 -22.76 11.01 12.02
C PRO A 101 -22.46 9.84 11.10
N ALA A 102 -23.50 9.04 10.81
CA ALA A 102 -23.45 7.96 9.85
C ALA A 102 -23.21 8.54 8.45
N VAL A 103 -21.95 8.46 8.02
CA VAL A 103 -21.52 8.55 6.62
C VAL A 103 -21.51 9.98 6.04
N GLN A 104 -20.34 10.63 6.04
CA GLN A 104 -20.10 11.88 5.33
C GLN A 104 -20.27 11.68 3.81
N ARG A 105 -21.27 12.35 3.24
CA ARG A 105 -21.46 12.38 1.79
C ARG A 105 -20.34 13.19 1.16
N CYS A 106 -19.69 12.63 0.15
CA CYS A 106 -18.68 13.35 -0.59
C CYS A 106 -19.29 14.05 -1.81
N PRO A 107 -18.80 15.26 -2.15
CA PRO A 107 -19.17 15.91 -3.39
C PRO A 107 -18.85 15.07 -4.64
N PRO A 108 -19.52 15.33 -5.77
CA PRO A 108 -19.21 14.68 -7.05
C PRO A 108 -17.72 14.81 -7.38
N ARG A 109 -17.10 13.76 -7.96
CA ARG A 109 -15.67 13.72 -8.33
C ARG A 109 -14.63 13.80 -7.20
N SER A 110 -15.03 13.68 -5.93
CA SER A 110 -14.07 13.48 -4.83
C SER A 110 -13.32 12.12 -4.88
N GLN A 111 -12.10 12.07 -4.37
CA GLN A 111 -11.42 10.83 -4.01
C GLN A 111 -11.69 10.48 -2.54
N CYS A 112 -11.64 9.20 -2.20
CA CYS A 112 -11.78 8.72 -0.82
C CYS A 112 -10.43 8.21 -0.35
N HIS A 113 -9.95 8.71 0.78
CA HIS A 113 -8.62 8.38 1.31
C HIS A 113 -8.66 8.18 2.83
N PRO A 114 -7.68 7.46 3.40
CA PRO A 114 -7.49 7.40 4.85
C PRO A 114 -7.10 8.76 5.42
N ARG A 115 -7.75 9.17 6.50
CA ARG A 115 -7.43 10.40 7.25
C ARG A 115 -6.59 10.11 8.48
N SER A 116 -6.90 9.01 9.15
CA SER A 116 -6.13 8.54 10.28
C SER A 116 -5.98 7.02 10.29
N SER A 117 -4.89 6.57 10.88
CA SER A 117 -4.60 5.17 11.14
C SER A 117 -3.95 4.99 12.50
N ARG A 118 -3.92 3.75 12.98
CA ARG A 118 -3.18 3.36 14.18
C ARG A 118 -2.24 2.20 13.88
N MET A 119 -1.12 2.18 14.57
CA MET A 119 -0.14 1.09 14.47
C MET A 119 -0.46 0.01 15.51
N GLU A 120 -1.04 -1.10 15.05
CA GLU A 120 -1.46 -2.21 15.89
C GLU A 120 -0.36 -3.26 16.01
N ARG A 121 0.00 -3.63 17.26
CA ARG A 121 1.09 -4.57 17.57
C ARG A 121 0.52 -5.96 17.82
N ILE A 122 0.97 -6.94 17.04
CA ILE A 122 0.37 -8.27 16.97
C ILE A 122 1.44 -9.31 17.26
N SER A 123 1.25 -10.10 18.32
CA SER A 123 2.17 -11.15 18.71
C SER A 123 1.88 -12.43 17.93
N THR A 124 2.78 -12.82 17.04
CA THR A 124 2.70 -14.08 16.26
C THR A 124 3.76 -15.07 16.72
N LEU A 125 3.68 -16.32 16.27
CA LEU A 125 4.74 -17.32 16.47
C LEU A 125 6.09 -16.88 15.91
N GLN A 126 6.09 -16.05 14.87
CA GLN A 126 7.30 -15.52 14.22
C GLN A 126 7.84 -14.24 14.87
N GLY A 127 7.20 -13.76 15.94
CA GLY A 127 7.53 -12.50 16.60
C GLY A 127 6.41 -11.47 16.53
N VAL A 128 6.72 -10.25 16.97
CA VAL A 128 5.78 -9.13 16.94
C VAL A 128 5.74 -8.53 15.54
N LYS A 129 4.55 -8.43 14.96
CA LYS A 129 4.29 -7.70 13.72
C LYS A 129 3.54 -6.42 14.02
N ILE A 130 3.89 -5.35 13.32
CA ILE A 130 3.20 -4.07 13.42
C ILE A 130 2.40 -3.89 12.13
N VAL A 131 1.11 -3.65 12.27
CA VAL A 131 0.17 -3.50 11.16
C VAL A 131 -0.48 -2.14 11.26
N GLU A 132 -0.53 -1.44 10.14
CA GLU A 132 -1.30 -0.21 10.03
C GLU A 132 -2.78 -0.53 9.86
N VAL A 133 -3.61 -0.01 10.76
CA VAL A 133 -5.06 -0.15 10.74
C VAL A 133 -5.68 1.22 10.50
N VAL A 134 -6.45 1.36 9.42
CA VAL A 134 -7.17 2.60 9.13
C VAL A 134 -8.23 2.83 10.19
N ASP A 135 -8.33 4.04 10.74
CA ASP A 135 -9.34 4.41 11.73
C ASP A 135 -10.48 5.19 11.09
N SER A 136 -10.14 6.20 10.28
CA SER A 136 -11.10 7.10 9.64
C SER A 136 -10.73 7.40 8.19
N CYS A 137 -11.75 7.76 7.41
CA CYS A 137 -11.63 8.09 5.99
C CYS A 137 -12.22 9.46 5.73
N ASP A 138 -11.70 10.18 4.73
CA ASP A 138 -12.17 11.51 4.37
C ASP A 138 -12.28 11.69 2.84
N CYS A 139 -13.15 12.60 2.44
CA CYS A 139 -13.37 13.00 1.07
C CYS A 139 -12.33 14.06 0.68
N TRP A 140 -11.53 13.77 -0.33
CA TRP A 140 -10.59 14.75 -0.89
C TRP A 140 -11.08 15.25 -2.24
N HIS A 141 -10.90 16.54 -2.49
CA HIS A 141 -11.26 17.20 -3.74
C HIS A 141 -10.09 17.20 -4.71
N GLU A 142 -10.37 17.02 -6.00
CA GLU A 142 -9.33 17.11 -7.04
C GLU A 142 -8.59 18.44 -6.95
N SER A 143 -7.34 18.39 -6.48
CA SER A 143 -6.38 19.50 -6.48
C SER A 143 -5.08 19.09 -7.16
N PRO A 144 -4.20 20.06 -7.49
CA PRO A 144 -2.81 19.76 -7.83
C PRO A 144 -2.14 18.95 -6.71
N CYS A 145 -1.09 18.20 -7.06
CA CYS A 145 -0.27 17.44 -6.11
C CYS A 145 0.19 18.30 -4.93
N SER A 146 -0.26 17.92 -3.74
CA SER A 146 0.07 18.57 -2.48
C SER A 146 0.12 17.58 -1.33
N ARG A 147 0.77 18.00 -0.25
CA ARG A 147 0.76 17.26 1.00
C ARG A 147 -0.57 17.49 1.72
N THR A 148 -1.24 16.41 2.07
CA THR A 148 -2.41 16.38 2.95
C THR A 148 -2.00 15.80 4.30
N SER A 149 -2.59 16.26 5.40
CA SER A 149 -2.32 15.70 6.73
C SER A 149 -2.87 14.28 6.83
N PHE A 150 -2.09 13.37 7.40
CA PHE A 150 -2.48 12.00 7.67
C PHE A 150 -1.99 11.62 9.06
N GLU A 151 -2.92 11.44 9.99
CA GLU A 151 -2.62 11.20 11.39
C GLU A 151 -2.42 9.72 11.67
N GLN A 152 -1.22 9.36 12.13
CA GLN A 152 -0.89 8.01 12.56
C GLN A 152 -0.78 7.97 14.08
N LEU A 153 -1.66 7.21 14.73
CA LEU A 153 -1.64 6.94 16.15
C LEU A 153 -0.58 5.89 16.47
N VAL A 154 0.50 6.33 17.11
CA VAL A 154 1.59 5.46 17.55
C VAL A 154 1.42 5.07 19.01
N HIS A 155 2.00 3.93 19.40
CA HIS A 155 1.94 3.39 20.77
C HIS A 155 0.52 3.27 21.34
N ALA A 156 -0.46 2.96 20.50
CA ALA A 156 -1.86 2.80 20.87
C ALA A 156 -2.04 1.85 22.07
N GLY A 157 -2.84 2.28 23.06
CA GLY A 157 -3.10 1.50 24.28
C GLY A 157 -1.99 1.56 25.33
N THR A 158 -1.04 2.49 25.21
CA THR A 158 0.01 2.73 26.21
C THR A 158 0.00 4.19 26.70
N PRO A 159 0.66 4.51 27.83
CA PRO A 159 0.80 5.91 28.28
C PRO A 159 1.57 6.82 27.30
N TYR A 160 2.28 6.24 26.33
CA TYR A 160 3.05 6.96 25.30
C TYR A 160 2.26 7.18 24.01
N GLN A 161 0.94 6.92 24.03
CA GLN A 161 0.09 7.09 22.86
C GLN A 161 0.10 8.54 22.36
N VAL A 162 0.41 8.72 21.08
CA VAL A 162 0.42 10.05 20.45
C VAL A 162 0.02 9.94 18.97
N ALA A 163 -0.70 10.95 18.49
CA ALA A 163 -1.05 11.09 17.07
C ALA A 163 0.03 11.91 16.35
N VAL A 164 0.50 11.41 15.21
CA VAL A 164 1.60 11.98 14.44
C VAL A 164 1.12 12.27 13.03
N ASP A 165 1.24 13.52 12.57
CA ASP A 165 0.97 13.82 11.16
C ASP A 165 2.14 13.38 10.28
N VAL A 166 2.07 12.15 9.77
CA VAL A 166 3.07 11.61 8.82
C VAL A 166 2.88 12.17 7.41
N GLY A 167 1.66 12.64 7.10
CA GLY A 167 1.29 13.23 5.83
C GLY A 167 1.09 12.21 4.71
N LEU A 168 0.35 12.62 3.69
CA LEU A 168 0.07 11.85 2.48
C LEU A 168 0.18 12.75 1.25
N CYS A 169 0.77 12.24 0.16
CA CYS A 169 0.78 12.95 -1.12
C CYS A 169 -0.48 12.60 -1.91
N LEU A 170 -1.35 13.60 -2.10
CA LEU A 170 -2.58 13.48 -2.87
C LEU A 170 -2.62 14.56 -3.94
N GLY A 171 -3.19 14.23 -5.09
CA GLY A 171 -3.29 15.17 -6.18
C GLY A 171 -3.27 14.56 -7.56
N THR A 172 -3.63 15.40 -8.51
CA THR A 172 -3.47 15.11 -9.93
C THR A 172 -2.17 15.69 -10.45
N CYS A 173 -1.55 14.96 -11.36
CA CYS A 173 -0.31 15.36 -12.03
C CYS A 173 -0.47 15.23 -13.54
N SER A 174 0.12 16.15 -14.28
CA SER A 174 0.16 16.11 -15.74
C SER A 174 1.06 14.96 -16.24
N LYS A 175 0.80 14.45 -17.45
CA LYS A 175 1.71 13.56 -18.22
C LYS A 175 2.13 12.25 -17.51
N ALA A 176 1.17 11.41 -17.12
CA ALA A 176 1.41 10.08 -16.53
C ALA A 176 2.35 10.05 -15.29
N LEU A 177 2.59 11.21 -14.67
CA LEU A 177 3.33 11.34 -13.42
C LEU A 177 2.44 11.00 -12.24
N GLY A 178 3.04 10.51 -11.15
CA GLY A 178 2.37 10.31 -9.87
C GLY A 178 2.65 11.46 -8.90
N CYS A 179 1.72 11.72 -7.98
CA CYS A 179 1.98 12.58 -6.84
C CYS A 179 2.82 11.81 -5.80
N ARG A 180 4.04 12.29 -5.52
CA ARG A 180 5.05 11.58 -4.72
C ARG A 180 5.73 12.51 -3.73
N PRO A 181 6.30 11.98 -2.62
CA PRO A 181 7.06 12.80 -1.69
C PRO A 181 8.38 13.26 -2.33
N PHE A 182 8.69 14.55 -2.17
CA PHE A 182 9.94 15.17 -2.59
C PHE A 182 10.89 15.40 -1.42
N LYS A 183 10.34 15.63 -0.23
CA LYS A 183 11.12 15.90 0.98
C LYS A 183 10.50 15.19 2.17
N ASN A 184 11.33 14.43 2.88
CA ASN A 184 10.96 13.81 4.15
C ASN A 184 11.70 14.51 5.29
N GLY A 185 11.00 14.67 6.40
CA GLY A 185 11.55 15.06 7.69
C GLY A 185 11.47 13.90 8.67
N THR A 186 11.93 14.16 9.88
CA THR A 186 11.86 13.21 10.99
C THR A 186 11.35 13.92 12.24
N VAL A 187 10.50 13.24 13.00
CA VAL A 187 10.01 13.70 14.30
C VAL A 187 10.46 12.69 15.37
N SER A 188 10.98 13.19 16.48
CA SER A 188 11.34 12.36 17.64
C SER A 188 10.16 12.29 18.61
N ILE A 189 9.80 11.09 19.02
CA ILE A 189 8.63 10.81 19.87
C ILE A 189 9.05 9.93 21.03
N LYS A 190 8.61 10.27 22.23
CA LYS A 190 8.84 9.46 23.42
C LYS A 190 8.08 8.14 23.32
N GLY A 191 8.81 7.05 23.17
CA GLY A 191 8.30 5.69 23.19
C GLY A 191 8.59 4.98 24.51
N PRO A 192 8.05 3.76 24.68
CA PRO A 192 8.28 2.93 25.87
C PRO A 192 9.75 2.50 26.03
N ASN A 193 10.55 2.53 24.95
CA ASN A 193 11.97 2.18 24.96
C ASN A 193 12.89 3.40 24.82
N GLY A 194 12.37 4.60 25.07
CA GLY A 194 13.06 5.88 24.81
C GLY A 194 12.55 6.57 23.54
N ASP A 195 13.27 7.58 23.10
CA ASP A 195 12.89 8.38 21.94
C ASP A 195 13.01 7.57 20.64
N GLU A 196 11.91 7.47 19.91
CA GLU A 196 11.79 6.81 18.61
C GLU A 196 11.63 7.85 17.50
N ILE A 197 12.26 7.61 16.34
CA ILE A 197 12.26 8.56 15.22
C ILE A 197 11.27 8.08 14.14
N TYR A 198 10.31 8.93 13.81
CA TYR A 198 9.30 8.69 12.78
C TYR A 198 9.58 9.55 11.56
N GLN A 199 9.50 8.96 10.37
CA GLN A 199 9.60 9.70 9.11
C GLN A 199 8.28 10.36 8.78
N VAL A 200 8.33 11.64 8.40
CA VAL A 200 7.16 12.42 7.99
C VAL A 200 7.41 13.00 6.61
N ILE A 201 6.39 13.03 5.76
CA ILE A 201 6.46 13.75 4.49
C ILE A 201 6.40 15.23 4.80
N GLN A 202 7.26 16.05 4.20
CA GLN A 202 7.21 17.52 4.31
C GLN A 202 6.68 18.17 3.04
N GLU A 203 7.04 17.62 1.89
CA GLU A 203 6.69 18.19 0.60
C GLU A 203 6.39 17.09 -0.42
N CYS A 204 5.40 17.35 -1.28
CA CYS A 204 4.97 16.46 -2.35
C CYS A 204 5.07 17.18 -3.70
N GLY A 205 5.31 16.43 -4.76
CA GLY A 205 5.38 16.95 -6.12
C GLY A 205 5.11 15.88 -7.16
N CYS A 206 4.99 16.30 -8.42
CA CYS A 206 4.74 15.40 -9.53
C CYS A 206 6.05 14.78 -10.04
N ALA A 207 6.15 13.46 -9.96
CA ALA A 207 7.36 12.74 -10.34
C ALA A 207 7.07 11.37 -10.98
N ASN A 208 8.08 10.87 -11.71
CA ASN A 208 8.11 9.52 -12.27
C ASN A 208 8.18 8.47 -11.15
N SER A 209 8.04 7.20 -11.51
CA SER A 209 8.13 6.10 -10.54
C SER A 209 9.49 5.97 -9.86
N CYS A 210 10.56 6.43 -10.52
CA CYS A 210 11.90 6.62 -9.97
C CYS A 210 12.24 8.11 -10.06
N HIS A 211 12.52 8.74 -8.92
CA HIS A 211 12.72 10.18 -8.83
C HIS A 211 13.74 10.55 -7.76
N ARG A 212 14.18 11.81 -7.80
CA ARG A 212 15.09 12.38 -6.81
C ARG A 212 14.26 12.96 -5.66
N MET A 213 14.60 12.58 -4.43
CA MET A 213 14.14 13.22 -3.20
C MET A 213 15.24 14.13 -2.65
N GLU A 214 14.84 15.20 -1.97
CA GLU A 214 15.74 16.10 -1.27
C GLU A 214 16.32 15.47 -0.02
N ARG A 215 17.63 15.65 0.16
CA ARG A 215 18.33 15.31 1.39
C ARG A 215 19.42 16.34 1.60
N ILE A 216 19.32 17.10 2.68
CA ILE A 216 20.25 18.19 2.99
C ILE A 216 21.34 17.65 3.92
N GLU A 217 22.59 17.83 3.52
CA GLU A 217 23.77 17.59 4.36
C GLU A 217 24.44 18.92 4.69
N SER A 218 24.84 19.09 5.95
CA SER A 218 25.52 20.29 6.45
C SER A 218 27.01 20.04 6.52
N ILE A 219 27.79 20.85 5.82
CA ILE A 219 29.25 20.73 5.74
C ILE A 219 29.91 21.95 6.36
N LEU A 220 30.99 21.71 7.08
CA LEU A 220 31.88 22.75 7.59
C LEU A 220 32.96 23.04 6.53
N ASP A 221 32.84 24.19 5.87
CA ASP A 221 33.77 24.64 4.85
C ASP A 221 34.73 25.70 5.41
N TYR A 222 36.02 25.42 5.26
CA TYR A 222 37.12 26.30 5.70
C TYR A 222 37.78 27.02 4.50
N SER A 223 37.15 27.01 3.32
CA SER A 223 37.77 27.51 2.07
C SER A 223 38.01 29.02 2.05
N GLN A 224 37.15 29.81 2.70
CA GLN A 224 37.23 31.27 2.76
C GLN A 224 38.12 31.80 3.90
N LEU A 225 38.86 30.92 4.59
CA LEU A 225 39.66 31.29 5.75
C LEU A 225 41.14 31.30 5.37
N GLU A 226 41.76 32.48 5.45
CA GLU A 226 43.21 32.61 5.36
C GLU A 226 43.85 32.04 6.63
N ILE A 227 44.23 30.76 6.61
CA ILE A 227 45.03 30.17 7.69
C ILE A 227 46.46 30.72 7.57
N LYS A 228 46.71 31.90 8.15
CA LYS A 228 48.06 32.46 8.25
C LYS A 228 48.88 31.57 9.18
N ARG A 229 50.13 31.25 8.79
CA ARG A 229 51.04 30.46 9.64
C ARG A 229 51.22 31.20 10.98
N GLY A 230 50.80 30.57 12.08
CA GLY A 230 50.87 31.16 13.44
C GLY A 230 49.52 31.53 14.06
N SER A 231 48.39 31.44 13.34
CA SER A 231 47.07 31.63 13.95
C SER A 231 46.63 30.37 14.72
N ASN A 232 46.12 30.56 15.94
CA ASN A 232 45.48 29.48 16.71
C ASN A 232 44.32 28.89 15.91
N THR A 233 44.48 27.65 15.45
CA THR A 233 43.47 26.95 14.63
C THR A 233 42.19 26.62 15.40
N SER A 234 42.10 26.94 16.69
CA SER A 234 40.93 26.76 17.57
C SER A 234 39.82 27.79 17.36
N ASP A 235 40.17 29.02 16.95
CA ASP A 235 39.21 30.14 16.97
C ASP A 235 38.57 30.41 15.61
N VAL A 236 38.93 29.60 14.61
CA VAL A 236 38.50 29.73 13.23
C VAL A 236 37.12 29.09 13.04
N LYS A 237 36.08 29.93 12.91
CA LYS A 237 34.70 29.49 12.65
C LYS A 237 34.53 29.07 11.18
N PRO A 238 34.14 27.82 10.88
CA PRO A 238 33.85 27.40 9.51
C PRO A 238 32.58 28.07 8.97
N LEU A 239 32.51 28.19 7.65
CA LEU A 239 31.26 28.46 6.95
C LEU A 239 30.43 27.18 6.91
N ILE A 240 29.23 27.21 7.49
CA ILE A 240 28.29 26.09 7.40
C ILE A 240 27.60 26.17 6.05
N ARG A 241 27.85 25.20 5.17
CA ARG A 241 27.18 25.06 3.88
C ARG A 241 26.15 23.94 3.95
N HIS A 242 24.91 24.26 3.62
CA HIS A 242 23.85 23.26 3.46
C HIS A 242 23.78 22.86 1.98
N ILE A 243 24.04 21.59 1.69
CA ILE A 243 24.06 21.06 0.33
C ILE A 243 22.96 20.01 0.22
N ASN A 244 22.05 20.19 -0.73
CA ASN A 244 21.04 19.19 -1.04
C ASN A 244 21.69 18.08 -1.87
N VAL A 245 22.24 17.07 -1.22
CA VAL A 245 22.84 15.92 -1.91
C VAL A 245 21.79 15.08 -2.65
N GLY A 246 20.58 15.04 -2.10
CA GLY A 246 19.48 14.23 -2.59
C GLY A 246 19.69 12.72 -2.46
N HIS A 247 18.64 11.96 -2.78
CA HIS A 247 18.67 10.51 -2.89
C HIS A 247 17.66 10.06 -3.96
N CYS A 248 17.86 8.88 -4.55
CA CYS A 248 16.91 8.33 -5.52
C CYS A 248 15.94 7.39 -4.83
N ASP A 249 14.64 7.69 -4.96
CA ASP A 249 13.58 6.86 -4.40
C ASP A 249 12.62 6.40 -5.49
N GLY A 250 11.99 5.27 -5.21
CA GLY A 250 10.89 4.74 -6.00
C GLY A 250 11.18 3.38 -6.61
N SER A 251 10.26 2.98 -7.49
CA SER A 251 10.22 1.65 -8.07
C SER A 251 10.31 1.73 -9.58
N CYS A 252 11.12 0.85 -10.15
CA CYS A 252 11.23 0.74 -11.59
C CYS A 252 10.28 -0.34 -12.08
N PRO A 253 9.53 -0.08 -13.17
CA PRO A 253 8.78 -1.12 -13.84
C PRO A 253 9.78 -2.08 -14.47
N GLY A 254 10.20 -3.09 -13.70
CA GLY A 254 10.73 -4.29 -14.26
C GLY A 254 9.58 -4.98 -14.96
N ASN A 255 9.48 -4.83 -16.28
CA ASN A 255 8.76 -5.86 -17.02
C ASN A 255 9.45 -7.16 -16.64
N HIS A 256 8.77 -8.01 -15.87
CA HIS A 256 9.10 -9.42 -15.70
C HIS A 256 8.93 -10.16 -17.03
N THR A 257 9.42 -9.58 -18.12
CA THR A 257 9.53 -10.23 -19.40
C THR A 257 10.83 -11.02 -19.33
N GLU A 258 10.70 -12.30 -18.99
CA GLU A 258 11.58 -13.34 -19.53
C GLU A 258 11.90 -12.99 -20.98
N LYS A 259 13.14 -12.58 -21.28
CA LYS A 259 13.46 -12.12 -22.64
C LYS A 259 14.57 -12.87 -23.34
N THR A 260 15.15 -13.88 -22.70
CA THR A 260 15.97 -14.85 -23.42
C THR A 260 15.65 -16.24 -22.92
N CYS A 261 14.73 -16.91 -23.60
CA CYS A 261 14.53 -18.34 -23.39
C CYS A 261 15.73 -19.08 -23.98
N LEU A 262 16.56 -19.66 -23.12
CA LEU A 262 17.72 -20.46 -23.53
C LEU A 262 17.29 -21.84 -24.03
N LEU A 263 16.25 -22.40 -23.43
CA LEU A 263 15.75 -23.73 -23.75
C LEU A 263 14.22 -23.71 -23.85
N ARG A 264 13.69 -24.01 -25.04
CA ARG A 264 12.24 -24.19 -25.28
C ARG A 264 11.88 -25.67 -25.24
N ASP A 265 10.65 -25.97 -24.86
CA ASP A 265 10.11 -27.34 -24.89
C ASP A 265 10.01 -27.84 -26.34
N LYS A 266 10.51 -29.07 -26.58
CA LYS A 266 10.50 -29.71 -27.90
C LYS A 266 9.08 -29.99 -28.42
N LYS A 267 8.10 -30.16 -27.51
CA LYS A 267 6.69 -30.39 -27.87
C LYS A 267 5.89 -29.09 -27.98
N ASN A 268 6.30 -28.04 -27.28
CA ASN A 268 5.63 -26.75 -27.30
C ASN A 268 6.64 -25.60 -27.37
N PRO A 269 6.91 -25.05 -28.56
CA PRO A 269 7.90 -23.99 -28.73
C PRO A 269 7.52 -22.67 -28.03
N ALA A 270 6.28 -22.50 -27.55
CA ALA A 270 5.89 -21.34 -26.74
C ALA A 270 6.27 -21.48 -25.26
N ARG A 271 6.55 -22.71 -24.79
CA ARG A 271 6.92 -22.98 -23.40
C ARG A 271 8.43 -22.92 -23.22
N CYS A 272 8.90 -22.01 -22.37
CA CYS A 272 10.29 -21.95 -21.97
C CYS A 272 10.58 -22.91 -20.81
N LEU A 273 11.58 -23.77 -20.97
CA LEU A 273 12.07 -24.69 -19.93
C LEU A 273 13.22 -24.07 -19.11
N ALA A 274 14.00 -23.17 -19.71
CA ALA A 274 15.04 -22.42 -19.02
C ALA A 274 15.25 -21.05 -19.69
N GLY A 275 15.25 -19.97 -18.91
CA GLY A 275 15.44 -18.61 -19.40
C GLY A 275 16.43 -17.81 -18.55
N LEU A 276 17.08 -16.83 -19.17
CA LEU A 276 17.81 -15.80 -18.45
C LEU A 276 16.82 -14.74 -17.96
N TYR A 277 16.79 -14.52 -16.66
CA TYR A 277 16.09 -13.40 -16.05
C TYR A 277 16.83 -12.11 -16.43
N SER A 278 16.16 -11.24 -17.19
CA SER A 278 16.70 -9.93 -17.55
C SER A 278 16.67 -8.99 -16.34
N LYS A 279 17.69 -8.12 -16.28
CA LYS A 279 18.03 -7.12 -15.26
C LYS A 279 16.82 -6.60 -14.45
N GLN A 280 16.89 -6.76 -13.13
CA GLN A 280 16.08 -5.97 -12.21
C GLN A 280 16.53 -4.51 -12.32
N TYR A 281 15.71 -3.68 -12.97
CA TYR A 281 15.96 -2.24 -12.99
C TYR A 281 15.83 -1.70 -11.58
N LYS A 282 16.86 -1.01 -11.10
CA LYS A 282 16.83 -0.30 -9.81
C LYS A 282 16.78 1.20 -10.06
N CYS A 283 16.12 1.93 -9.17
CA CYS A 283 16.15 3.38 -9.22
C CYS A 283 17.53 3.84 -8.76
N THR A 284 18.31 4.41 -9.68
CA THR A 284 19.71 4.78 -9.43
C THR A 284 20.00 6.21 -9.88
N PRO A 285 20.97 6.88 -9.24
CA PRO A 285 21.38 8.21 -9.67
C PRO A 285 22.18 8.12 -10.97
N VAL A 286 21.83 8.97 -11.95
CA VAL A 286 22.43 8.95 -13.29
C VAL A 286 23.15 10.25 -13.66
N ARG A 287 22.86 11.34 -12.96
CA ARG A 287 23.56 12.62 -13.13
C ARG A 287 23.93 13.19 -11.79
N PHE A 288 25.08 13.86 -11.75
CA PHE A 288 25.71 14.34 -10.54
C PHE A 288 26.27 15.75 -10.75
N LYS A 289 26.40 16.50 -9.66
CA LYS A 289 27.10 17.77 -9.55
C LYS A 289 28.04 17.69 -8.36
N VAL A 290 29.30 18.04 -8.56
CA VAL A 290 30.32 17.97 -7.51
C VAL A 290 30.48 19.34 -6.87
N HIS A 291 30.52 19.38 -5.54
CA HIS A 291 30.86 20.58 -4.77
C HIS A 291 32.18 20.35 -4.05
N GLU A 292 33.11 21.27 -4.22
CA GLU A 292 34.37 21.27 -3.47
C GLU A 292 34.24 22.08 -2.18
N TYR A 293 34.91 21.62 -1.13
CA TYR A 293 35.07 22.30 0.15
C TYR A 293 36.44 22.01 0.77
N ARG A 294 36.89 22.85 1.71
CA ARG A 294 38.13 22.60 2.46
C ARG A 294 37.83 22.19 3.89
N THR A 295 38.55 21.18 4.36
CA THR A 295 38.52 20.76 5.77
C THR A 295 39.37 21.69 6.64
N ARG A 296 39.21 21.59 7.97
CA ARG A 296 40.02 22.34 8.95
C ARG A 296 41.54 22.17 8.76
N ARG A 297 41.98 21.02 8.22
CA ARG A 297 43.40 20.73 7.96
C ARG A 297 43.91 21.26 6.61
N GLY A 298 43.08 22.03 5.87
CA GLY A 298 43.42 22.56 4.55
C GLY A 298 43.27 21.57 3.40
N SER A 299 42.98 20.29 3.68
CA SER A 299 42.72 19.29 2.64
C SER A 299 41.43 19.62 1.88
N LYS A 300 41.49 19.60 0.55
CA LYS A 300 40.30 19.67 -0.32
C LYS A 300 39.51 18.37 -0.23
N ARG A 301 38.19 18.48 -0.16
CA ARG A 301 37.24 17.37 -0.22
C ARG A 301 36.11 17.74 -1.16
N GLU A 302 35.42 16.71 -1.63
CA GLU A 302 34.30 16.81 -2.56
C GLU A 302 33.07 16.18 -1.93
N ILE A 303 31.90 16.75 -2.23
CA ILE A 303 30.61 16.13 -1.99
C ILE A 303 29.80 16.09 -3.27
N ILE A 304 29.05 15.02 -3.46
CA ILE A 304 28.30 14.77 -4.69
C ILE A 304 26.82 15.06 -4.44
N GLU A 305 26.28 15.98 -5.23
CA GLU A 305 24.85 16.21 -5.38
C GLU A 305 24.33 15.36 -6.53
N ILE A 306 23.32 14.54 -6.28
CA ILE A 306 22.56 13.84 -7.32
C ILE A 306 21.68 14.88 -8.00
N THR A 307 21.66 14.95 -9.34
CA THR A 307 20.80 15.89 -10.07
C THR A 307 19.63 15.20 -10.78
N SER A 308 19.77 13.90 -11.12
CA SER A 308 18.66 13.12 -11.67
C SER A 308 18.80 11.62 -11.38
N CYS A 309 17.67 10.95 -11.29
CA CYS A 309 17.54 9.50 -11.10
C CYS A 309 16.86 8.86 -12.29
N ALA A 310 17.22 7.61 -12.59
CA ALA A 310 16.55 6.81 -13.61
C ALA A 310 16.59 5.32 -13.27
N CYS A 311 15.78 4.55 -13.99
CA CYS A 311 15.77 3.10 -13.92
C CYS A 311 16.87 2.53 -14.80
N VAL A 312 17.86 1.87 -14.18
CA VAL A 312 19.03 1.26 -14.84
C VAL A 312 19.19 -0.19 -14.40
#